data_AF-A0A6C0PW10-F1
#
_entry.id   AF-A0A6C0PW10-F1
#
_cell.length_a   1.000
_cell.length_b   1.000
_cell.length_c   1.000
_cell.angle_alpha   90.00
_cell.angle_beta   90.00
_cell.angle_gamma   90.00
#
_symmetry.space_group_name_H-M   'P 1'
#
loop_
_entity.id
_entity.type
_entity.pdbx_description
1 polymer ?
#
loop_
_entity_poly.entity_id
_entity_poly.type
_entity_poly.pdbx_seq_one_letter_code
_entity_poly.pdbx_strand_id
1 'polypeptide(L)'
;MDRLYERVREHGQGLDVLFANAGINHIATLAELTEDIHDAVFDINVKGTFLTVQRALPLLNDGASVILTASTAAEGGAAGMSAYGASKAAVRAYARAWADELGSRGVRVNAISPGPVNTPLWDTAFGDRAKEMKETVAAGLPPKRVADPDEIAAAVTFLASSGSSFVYGANLYVDGGMNQIRPARRWRSGERATGASQLVTLRINPDPGH
;
A
#
# COMPACT_ATOMS: atom_id res chain seq x y z
N MET A 1 -17.94 11.29 9.54
CA MET A 1 -18.18 10.69 8.21
C MET A 1 -19.61 10.90 7.75
N ASP A 2 -20.62 10.60 8.56
CA ASP A 2 -22.03 10.69 8.13
C ASP A 2 -22.43 12.11 7.67
N ARG A 3 -22.03 13.14 8.43
CA ARG A 3 -22.22 14.55 8.05
C ARG A 3 -21.59 14.94 6.70
N LEU A 4 -20.45 14.34 6.33
CA LEU A 4 -19.81 14.61 5.03
C LEU A 4 -20.66 14.02 3.90
N TYR A 5 -21.10 12.78 4.07
CA TYR A 5 -21.93 12.10 3.07
C TYR A 5 -23.34 12.66 2.96
N GLU A 6 -23.91 13.17 4.05
CA GLU A 6 -25.13 13.99 4.00
C GLU A 6 -24.96 15.22 3.11
N ARG A 7 -23.86 15.95 3.26
CA ARG A 7 -23.58 17.12 2.41
C ARG A 7 -23.40 16.77 0.94
N VAL A 8 -22.77 15.63 0.65
CA VAL A 8 -22.67 15.11 -0.72
C VAL A 8 -24.06 14.75 -1.28
N ARG A 9 -24.91 14.11 -0.47
CA ARG A 9 -26.32 13.82 -0.85
C ARG A 9 -27.10 15.10 -1.15
N GLU A 10 -26.95 16.12 -0.30
CA GLU A 10 -27.59 17.43 -0.47
C GLU A 10 -27.17 18.11 -1.79
N HIS A 11 -25.94 17.89 -2.25
CA HIS A 11 -25.46 18.41 -3.54
C HIS A 11 -26.04 17.66 -4.76
N GLY A 12 -26.56 16.44 -4.57
CA GLY A 12 -27.38 15.73 -5.56
C GLY A 12 -26.66 15.15 -6.79
N GLN A 13 -25.33 15.29 -6.90
CA GLN A 13 -24.55 14.84 -8.07
C GLN A 13 -23.87 13.48 -7.92
N GLY A 14 -23.93 12.87 -6.73
CA GLY A 14 -23.20 11.64 -6.43
C GLY A 14 -21.68 11.84 -6.39
N LEU A 15 -20.93 10.74 -6.46
CA LEU A 15 -19.48 10.69 -6.40
C LEU A 15 -18.92 9.93 -7.60
N ASP A 16 -18.15 10.63 -8.42
CA ASP A 16 -17.40 10.02 -9.53
C ASP A 16 -16.05 9.45 -9.08
N VAL A 17 -15.49 10.00 -8.00
CA VAL A 17 -14.17 9.61 -7.47
C VAL A 17 -14.22 9.55 -5.94
N LEU A 18 -13.70 8.45 -5.38
CA LEU A 18 -13.45 8.31 -3.95
C LEU A 18 -12.00 7.91 -3.73
N PHE A 19 -11.23 8.75 -3.03
CA PHE A 19 -9.87 8.42 -2.62
C PHE A 19 -9.80 8.14 -1.11
N ALA A 20 -9.78 6.86 -0.74
CA ALA A 20 -9.66 6.41 0.64
C ALA A 20 -8.17 6.36 1.04
N ASN A 21 -7.65 7.52 1.47
CA ASN A 21 -6.23 7.70 1.77
C ASN A 21 -5.86 7.67 3.26
N ALA A 22 -6.83 7.88 4.15
CA ALA A 22 -6.56 8.01 5.58
C ALA A 22 -5.82 6.78 6.12
N GLY A 23 -4.79 7.02 6.91
CA GLY A 23 -4.01 5.97 7.54
C GLY A 23 -2.94 6.51 8.47
N ILE A 24 -2.52 5.69 9.42
CA ILE A 24 -1.42 5.95 10.35
C ILE A 24 -0.36 4.87 10.23
N ASN A 25 0.85 5.18 10.67
CA ASN A 25 1.93 4.24 10.86
C ASN A 25 2.41 4.32 12.31
N HIS A 26 2.76 3.19 12.89
CA HIS A 26 3.44 3.11 14.17
C HIS A 26 4.57 2.09 14.07
N ILE A 27 5.79 2.49 14.41
CA ILE A 27 6.95 1.60 14.40
C ILE A 27 7.07 0.96 15.77
N ALA A 28 6.93 -0.36 15.85
CA ALA A 28 7.08 -1.12 17.08
C ALA A 28 7.56 -2.53 16.74
N THR A 29 8.66 -2.99 17.35
CA THR A 29 9.10 -4.38 17.18
C THR A 29 8.05 -5.34 17.73
N LEU A 30 8.14 -6.63 17.39
CA LEU A 30 7.17 -7.62 17.87
C LEU A 30 7.08 -7.67 19.41
N ALA A 31 8.19 -7.40 20.11
CA ALA A 31 8.22 -7.37 21.57
C ALA A 31 7.58 -6.10 22.17
N GLU A 32 7.52 -5.00 21.39
CA GLU A 32 6.99 -3.70 21.81
C GLU A 32 5.56 -3.46 21.29
N LEU A 33 5.10 -4.25 20.32
CA LEU A 33 3.79 -4.12 19.71
C LEU A 33 2.71 -4.55 20.71
N THR A 34 2.08 -3.57 21.34
CA THR A 34 0.93 -3.78 22.23
C THR A 34 -0.36 -3.95 21.44
N GLU A 35 -1.38 -4.50 22.09
CA GLU A 35 -2.75 -4.59 21.56
C GLU A 35 -3.28 -3.20 21.18
N ASP A 36 -3.12 -2.19 22.03
CA ASP A 36 -3.56 -0.82 21.73
C ASP A 36 -2.93 -0.24 20.45
N ILE A 37 -1.64 -0.48 20.22
CA ILE A 37 -0.94 -0.02 19.01
C ILE A 37 -1.48 -0.78 17.79
N HIS A 38 -1.64 -2.10 17.92
CA HIS A 38 -2.19 -2.93 16.85
C HIS A 38 -3.60 -2.47 16.47
N ASP A 39 -4.48 -2.30 17.46
CA ASP A 39 -5.87 -1.91 17.28
C ASP A 39 -5.98 -0.52 16.68
N ALA A 40 -5.21 0.46 17.16
CA ALA A 40 -5.20 1.79 16.56
C ALA A 40 -4.84 1.74 15.07
N VAL A 41 -3.82 0.96 14.68
CA VAL A 41 -3.40 0.82 13.28
C VAL A 41 -4.49 0.13 12.45
N PHE A 42 -5.08 -0.97 12.93
CA PHE A 42 -6.11 -1.70 12.18
C PHE A 42 -7.45 -0.97 12.12
N ASP A 43 -7.88 -0.35 13.21
CA ASP A 43 -9.12 0.43 13.25
C ASP A 43 -9.07 1.59 12.27
N ILE A 44 -7.93 2.28 12.15
CA ILE A 44 -7.80 3.40 11.22
C ILE A 44 -7.56 2.90 9.79
N ASN A 45 -6.54 2.06 9.58
CA ASN A 45 -6.10 1.71 8.22
C ASN A 45 -7.04 0.72 7.53
N VAL A 46 -7.60 -0.24 8.27
CA VAL A 46 -8.43 -1.33 7.70
C VAL A 46 -9.90 -1.01 7.84
N LYS A 47 -10.38 -0.91 9.09
CA LYS A 47 -11.80 -0.67 9.37
C LYS A 47 -12.24 0.73 8.93
N GLY A 48 -11.40 1.75 9.11
CA GLY A 48 -11.65 3.10 8.62
C GLY A 48 -11.81 3.14 7.10
N THR A 49 -10.95 2.45 6.36
CA THR A 49 -11.05 2.30 4.89
C THR A 49 -12.34 1.60 4.50
N PHE A 50 -12.64 0.45 5.12
CA PHE A 50 -13.88 -0.30 4.91
C PHE A 50 -15.12 0.56 5.14
N LEU A 51 -15.23 1.23 6.29
CA LEU A 51 -16.39 2.06 6.62
C LEU A 51 -16.51 3.28 5.71
N THR A 52 -15.39 3.84 5.24
CA THR A 52 -15.38 4.95 4.27
C THR A 52 -16.01 4.50 2.96
N VAL A 53 -15.52 3.40 2.38
CA VAL A 53 -16.05 2.89 1.11
C VAL A 53 -17.49 2.41 1.25
N GLN A 54 -17.79 1.62 2.29
CA GLN A 54 -19.14 1.09 2.55
C GLN A 54 -20.19 2.21 2.62
N ARG A 55 -19.90 3.30 3.36
CA ARG A 55 -20.83 4.42 3.50
C ARG A 55 -20.95 5.27 2.22
N ALA A 56 -19.94 5.25 1.36
CA ALA A 56 -19.96 5.93 0.08
C ALA A 56 -20.73 5.14 -1.00
N LEU A 57 -20.92 3.82 -0.86
CA LEU A 57 -21.55 2.97 -1.89
C LEU A 57 -22.87 3.53 -2.46
N PRO A 58 -23.82 4.05 -1.66
CA PRO A 58 -25.07 4.59 -2.19
C PRO A 58 -24.91 5.92 -2.95
N LEU A 59 -23.74 6.54 -2.87
CA LEU A 59 -23.41 7.83 -3.48
C LEU A 59 -22.53 7.69 -4.71
N LEU A 60 -21.86 6.54 -4.89
CA LEU A 60 -21.04 6.31 -6.06
C LEU A 60 -21.92 6.32 -7.30
N ASN A 61 -21.54 7.11 -8.30
CA ASN A 61 -22.13 7.04 -9.62
C ASN A 61 -21.71 5.73 -10.30
N ASP A 62 -22.50 5.26 -11.27
CA ASP A 62 -22.05 4.17 -12.14
C ASP A 62 -20.85 4.65 -12.96
N GLY A 63 -19.84 3.80 -13.12
CA GLY A 63 -18.56 4.20 -13.73
C GLY A 63 -17.57 4.91 -12.81
N ALA A 64 -17.91 5.12 -11.52
CA ALA A 64 -17.03 5.81 -10.57
C ALA A 64 -15.68 5.10 -10.34
N SER A 65 -14.69 5.84 -9.84
CA SER A 65 -13.37 5.33 -9.48
C SER A 65 -13.12 5.41 -7.98
N VAL A 66 -12.88 4.25 -7.35
CA VAL A 66 -12.47 4.12 -5.95
C VAL A 66 -10.98 3.78 -5.90
N ILE A 67 -10.22 4.60 -5.17
CA ILE A 67 -8.77 4.50 -5.06
C ILE A 67 -8.43 4.30 -3.59
N LEU A 68 -7.70 3.24 -3.28
CA LEU A 68 -7.32 2.87 -1.91
C LEU A 68 -5.82 3.08 -1.70
N THR A 69 -5.42 3.74 -0.62
CA THR A 69 -3.99 3.89 -0.30
C THR A 69 -3.46 2.69 0.48
N ALA A 70 -2.76 1.82 -0.24
CA ALA A 70 -1.92 0.76 0.31
C ALA A 70 -0.52 1.31 0.65
N SER A 71 0.53 0.48 0.54
CA SER A 71 1.92 0.86 0.74
C SER A 71 2.84 -0.26 0.28
N THR A 72 4.08 0.08 -0.11
CA THR A 72 5.16 -0.90 -0.26
C THR A 72 5.48 -1.70 1.01
N ALA A 73 5.06 -1.21 2.19
CA ALA A 73 5.15 -1.97 3.43
C ALA A 73 4.26 -3.22 3.45
N ALA A 74 3.29 -3.34 2.53
CA ALA A 74 2.46 -4.54 2.41
C ALA A 74 3.23 -5.77 1.89
N GLU A 75 4.36 -5.55 1.21
CA GLU A 75 5.26 -6.63 0.74
C GLU A 75 6.58 -6.69 1.51
N GLY A 76 6.99 -5.58 2.13
CA GLY A 76 8.24 -5.47 2.87
C GLY A 76 8.16 -6.03 4.29
N GLY A 77 9.13 -6.87 4.67
CA GLY A 77 9.25 -7.45 6.03
C GLY A 77 10.13 -6.65 6.98
N ALA A 78 10.11 -5.31 6.92
CA ALA A 78 10.96 -4.48 7.77
C ALA A 78 10.61 -4.67 9.26
N ALA A 79 11.64 -4.86 10.09
CA ALA A 79 11.46 -4.93 11.53
C ALA A 79 10.76 -3.66 12.03
N GLY A 80 9.78 -3.83 12.92
CA GLY A 80 9.00 -2.71 13.45
C GLY A 80 7.74 -2.35 12.66
N MET A 81 7.53 -2.92 11.47
CA MET A 81 6.45 -2.51 10.54
C MET A 81 5.33 -3.55 10.41
N SER A 82 5.26 -4.55 11.29
CA SER A 82 4.35 -5.71 11.13
C SER A 82 2.88 -5.31 11.09
N ALA A 83 2.38 -4.55 12.08
CA ALA A 83 0.99 -4.10 12.12
C ALA A 83 0.63 -3.21 10.92
N TYR A 84 1.49 -2.24 10.61
CA TYR A 84 1.29 -1.35 9.46
C TYR A 84 1.27 -2.11 8.13
N GLY A 85 2.28 -2.96 7.89
CA GLY A 85 2.39 -3.76 6.68
C GLY A 85 1.19 -4.70 6.50
N ALA A 86 0.79 -5.40 7.56
CA ALA A 86 -0.41 -6.25 7.55
C ALA A 86 -1.68 -5.44 7.24
N SER A 87 -1.85 -4.27 7.86
CA SER A 87 -3.00 -3.40 7.59
C SER A 87 -3.07 -2.95 6.12
N LYS A 88 -1.93 -2.61 5.51
CA LYS A 88 -1.87 -2.20 4.10
C LYS A 88 -2.01 -3.38 3.15
N ALA A 89 -1.60 -4.59 3.54
CA ALA A 89 -1.90 -5.81 2.80
C ALA A 89 -3.41 -6.12 2.79
N ALA A 90 -4.12 -5.89 3.90
CA ALA A 90 -5.58 -6.00 3.95
C ALA A 90 -6.26 -5.01 2.98
N VAL A 91 -5.81 -3.75 2.93
CA VAL A 91 -6.32 -2.76 1.96
C VAL A 91 -6.10 -3.20 0.51
N ARG A 92 -4.95 -3.82 0.18
CA ARG A 92 -4.73 -4.38 -1.16
C ARG A 92 -5.69 -5.53 -1.49
N ALA A 93 -6.09 -6.32 -0.48
CA ALA A 93 -7.06 -7.37 -0.68
C ALA A 93 -8.46 -6.80 -1.00
N TYR A 94 -8.85 -5.72 -0.32
CA TYR A 94 -10.10 -5.01 -0.60
C TYR A 94 -10.21 -4.54 -2.05
N ALA A 95 -9.12 -4.01 -2.64
CA ALA A 95 -9.16 -3.55 -4.03
C ALA A 95 -9.62 -4.64 -5.00
N ARG A 96 -9.13 -5.88 -4.85
CA ARG A 96 -9.52 -7.01 -5.72
C ARG A 96 -10.96 -7.44 -5.48
N ALA A 97 -11.34 -7.62 -4.22
CA ALA A 97 -12.68 -8.09 -3.87
C ALA A 97 -13.77 -7.08 -4.28
N TRP A 98 -13.57 -5.79 -3.99
CA TRP A 98 -14.55 -4.76 -4.30
C TRP A 98 -14.58 -4.40 -5.79
N ALA A 99 -13.48 -4.57 -6.53
CA ALA A 99 -13.50 -4.41 -7.99
C ALA A 99 -14.39 -5.46 -8.66
N ASP A 100 -14.36 -6.70 -8.17
CA ASP A 100 -15.25 -7.76 -8.65
C ASP A 100 -16.72 -7.47 -8.28
N GLU A 101 -16.96 -7.14 -7.01
CA GLU A 101 -18.32 -6.85 -6.48
C GLU A 101 -19.00 -5.65 -7.18
N LEU A 102 -18.26 -4.57 -7.43
CA LEU A 102 -18.81 -3.33 -7.97
C LEU A 102 -18.65 -3.20 -9.50
N GLY A 103 -17.95 -4.15 -10.15
CA GLY A 103 -17.65 -4.10 -11.57
C GLY A 103 -18.89 -4.09 -12.48
N SER A 104 -20.00 -4.71 -12.04
CA SER A 104 -21.27 -4.70 -12.78
C SER A 104 -21.88 -3.30 -12.94
N ARG A 105 -21.52 -2.36 -12.05
CA ARG A 105 -21.88 -0.94 -12.12
C ARG A 105 -20.85 -0.10 -12.90
N GLY A 106 -19.85 -0.74 -13.50
CA GLY A 106 -18.68 -0.06 -14.09
C GLY A 106 -17.77 0.63 -13.08
N VAL A 107 -18.02 0.45 -11.77
CA VAL A 107 -17.20 1.07 -10.72
C VAL A 107 -15.85 0.36 -10.65
N ARG A 108 -14.78 1.12 -10.78
CA ARG A 108 -13.40 0.62 -10.71
C ARG A 108 -12.90 0.77 -9.28
N VAL A 109 -12.29 -0.28 -8.75
CA VAL A 109 -11.59 -0.21 -7.45
C VAL A 109 -10.14 -0.59 -7.65
N ASN A 110 -9.21 0.28 -7.30
CA ASN A 110 -7.77 0.05 -7.43
C ASN A 110 -7.03 0.51 -6.18
N ALA A 111 -5.90 -0.12 -5.89
CA ALA A 111 -4.98 0.33 -4.87
C ALA A 111 -3.79 1.08 -5.49
N ILE A 112 -3.29 2.08 -4.77
CA ILE A 112 -1.97 2.67 -4.99
C ILE A 112 -1.06 2.27 -3.83
N SER A 113 0.16 1.84 -4.14
CA SER A 113 1.21 1.53 -3.17
C SER A 113 2.36 2.52 -3.32
N PRO A 114 2.29 3.67 -2.64
CA PRO A 114 3.42 4.58 -2.56
C PRO A 114 4.61 3.93 -1.86
N GLY A 115 5.80 4.29 -2.35
CA GLY A 115 7.05 4.10 -1.62
C GLY A 115 7.30 5.25 -0.63
N PRO A 116 8.58 5.62 -0.40
CA PRO A 116 8.95 6.73 0.46
C PRO A 116 8.53 8.07 -0.15
N VAL A 117 7.66 8.84 0.53
CA VAL A 117 7.14 10.14 0.06
C VAL A 117 7.44 11.23 1.07
N ASN A 118 7.87 12.42 0.63
CA ASN A 118 8.14 13.55 1.50
C ASN A 118 6.85 14.13 2.10
N THR A 119 6.50 13.69 3.30
CA THR A 119 5.30 14.13 4.04
C THR A 119 5.64 14.37 5.52
N PRO A 120 4.78 15.09 6.27
CA PRO A 120 4.96 15.25 7.72
C PRO A 120 4.99 13.93 8.51
N LEU A 121 4.53 12.81 7.92
CA LEU A 121 4.51 11.50 8.56
C LEU A 121 5.92 11.02 8.99
N TRP A 122 6.97 11.47 8.30
CA TRP A 122 8.35 11.16 8.71
C TRP A 122 8.68 11.73 10.08
N ASP A 123 8.23 12.94 10.36
CA ASP A 123 8.54 13.62 11.62
C ASP A 123 7.74 12.98 12.75
N THR A 124 6.50 12.56 12.49
CA THR A 124 5.70 11.76 13.44
C THR A 124 6.31 10.39 13.71
N ALA A 125 6.85 9.71 12.71
CA ALA A 125 7.35 8.34 12.84
C ALA A 125 8.79 8.25 13.41
N PHE A 126 9.63 9.25 13.13
CA PHE A 126 11.07 9.20 13.44
C PHE A 126 11.59 10.38 14.27
N GLY A 127 10.77 11.41 14.54
CA GLY A 127 11.17 12.59 15.30
C GLY A 127 12.43 13.25 14.73
N ASP A 128 13.40 13.53 15.58
CA ASP A 128 14.69 14.17 15.20
C ASP A 128 15.48 13.38 14.15
N ARG A 129 15.22 12.07 14.01
CA ARG A 129 15.88 11.19 13.03
C ARG A 129 15.22 11.20 11.66
N ALA A 130 14.13 11.95 11.47
CA ALA A 130 13.38 11.97 10.22
C ALA A 130 14.25 12.32 9.01
N LYS A 131 15.17 13.29 9.14
CA LYS A 131 16.09 13.68 8.06
C LYS A 131 17.08 12.57 7.71
N GLU A 132 17.76 12.01 8.71
CA GLU A 132 18.72 10.90 8.55
C GLU A 132 18.07 9.69 7.88
N MET A 133 16.86 9.34 8.32
CA MET A 133 16.13 8.19 7.76
C MET A 133 15.68 8.46 6.32
N LYS A 134 15.19 9.68 6.02
CA LYS A 134 14.85 10.11 4.65
C LYS A 134 16.05 9.98 3.72
N GLU A 135 17.23 10.47 4.12
CA GLU A 135 18.46 10.39 3.34
C GLU A 135 18.93 8.93 3.13
N THR A 136 18.88 8.12 4.17
CA THR A 136 19.24 6.70 4.12
C THR A 136 18.35 5.93 3.14
N VAL A 137 17.04 6.14 3.23
CA VAL A 137 16.07 5.51 2.33
C VAL A 137 16.26 6.01 0.90
N ALA A 138 16.42 7.32 0.70
CA ALA A 138 16.66 7.92 -0.60
C ALA A 138 17.89 7.33 -1.29
N ALA A 139 19.00 7.13 -0.56
CA ALA A 139 20.22 6.55 -1.11
C ALA A 139 20.04 5.13 -1.66
N GLY A 140 19.08 4.37 -1.12
CA GLY A 140 18.72 3.03 -1.59
C GLY A 140 17.91 3.02 -2.89
N LEU A 141 17.22 4.11 -3.22
CA LEU A 141 16.35 4.18 -4.40
C LEU A 141 17.15 4.52 -5.67
N PRO A 142 16.75 4.03 -6.86
CA PRO A 142 17.30 4.47 -8.13
C PRO A 142 17.31 6.00 -8.34
N PRO A 143 16.23 6.76 -8.05
CA PRO A 143 16.21 8.21 -8.22
C PRO A 143 17.06 8.99 -7.20
N LYS A 144 17.61 8.32 -6.18
CA LYS A 144 18.39 8.93 -5.08
C LYS A 144 17.65 10.04 -4.32
N ARG A 145 16.33 9.97 -4.29
CA ARG A 145 15.42 10.86 -3.55
C ARG A 145 14.15 10.11 -3.16
N VAL A 146 13.46 10.63 -2.15
CA VAL A 146 12.06 10.26 -1.89
C VAL A 146 11.14 10.96 -2.89
N ALA A 147 9.92 10.43 -3.05
CA ALA A 147 8.92 11.02 -3.93
C ALA A 147 8.38 12.34 -3.37
N ASP A 148 8.01 13.25 -4.27
CA ASP A 148 7.16 14.39 -3.94
C ASP A 148 5.68 13.93 -3.87
N PRO A 149 4.84 14.48 -2.97
CA PRO A 149 3.42 14.19 -2.94
C PRO A 149 2.71 14.34 -4.30
N ASP A 150 3.14 15.27 -5.16
CA ASP A 150 2.56 15.51 -6.48
C ASP A 150 2.75 14.30 -7.42
N GLU A 151 3.81 13.52 -7.25
CA GLU A 151 4.03 12.30 -8.03
C GLU A 151 3.00 11.20 -7.66
N ILE A 152 2.58 11.16 -6.39
CA ILE A 152 1.49 10.27 -5.95
C ILE A 152 0.15 10.81 -6.45
N ALA A 153 -0.06 12.13 -6.37
CA ALA A 153 -1.27 12.77 -6.86
C ALA A 153 -1.49 12.57 -8.36
N ALA A 154 -0.42 12.58 -9.17
CA ALA A 154 -0.50 12.29 -10.59
C ALA A 154 -0.99 10.87 -10.88
N ALA A 155 -0.51 9.88 -10.12
CA ALA A 155 -0.97 8.49 -10.25
C ALA A 155 -2.43 8.30 -9.78
N VAL A 156 -2.81 8.96 -8.69
CA VAL A 156 -4.22 9.01 -8.23
C VAL A 156 -5.11 9.64 -9.30
N THR A 157 -4.67 10.75 -9.91
CA THR A 157 -5.39 11.42 -11.00
C THR A 157 -5.57 10.51 -12.22
N PHE A 158 -4.54 9.74 -12.60
CA PHE A 158 -4.66 8.74 -13.65
C PHE A 158 -5.73 7.69 -13.31
N LEU A 159 -5.70 7.13 -12.10
CA LEU A 159 -6.69 6.16 -11.63
C LEU A 159 -8.11 6.75 -11.53
N ALA A 160 -8.23 8.03 -11.23
CA ALA A 160 -9.51 8.75 -11.21
C ALA A 160 -10.08 8.97 -12.63
N SER A 161 -9.20 9.14 -13.62
CA SER A 161 -9.59 9.47 -15.00
C SER A 161 -10.08 8.28 -15.83
N SER A 162 -10.71 8.56 -16.97
CA SER A 162 -11.07 7.56 -17.99
C SER A 162 -9.86 6.89 -18.66
N GLY A 163 -8.64 7.44 -18.52
CA GLY A 163 -7.40 6.83 -18.98
C GLY A 163 -7.09 5.49 -18.31
N SER A 164 -7.71 5.19 -17.17
CA SER A 164 -7.62 3.90 -16.46
C SER A 164 -8.91 3.08 -16.54
N SER A 165 -9.75 3.31 -17.55
CA SER A 165 -11.05 2.64 -17.74
C SER A 165 -11.00 1.11 -17.83
N PHE A 166 -9.84 0.53 -18.15
CA PHE A 166 -9.62 -0.92 -18.18
C PHE A 166 -8.78 -1.45 -17.00
N VAL A 167 -8.64 -0.67 -15.92
CA VAL A 167 -7.83 -1.04 -14.75
C VAL A 167 -8.77 -1.35 -13.57
N TYR A 168 -8.79 -2.63 -13.17
CA TYR A 168 -9.63 -3.15 -12.07
C TYR A 168 -8.79 -3.99 -11.11
N GLY A 169 -9.00 -3.81 -9.81
CA GLY A 169 -8.35 -4.58 -8.74
C GLY A 169 -6.82 -4.46 -8.71
N ALA A 170 -6.25 -3.52 -9.46
CA ALA A 170 -4.81 -3.37 -9.62
C ALA A 170 -4.18 -2.78 -8.36
N ASN A 171 -2.90 -3.05 -8.18
CA ASN A 171 -2.05 -2.35 -7.23
C ASN A 171 -0.97 -1.60 -7.98
N LEU A 172 -1.12 -0.28 -8.12
CA LEU A 172 -0.16 0.56 -8.80
C LEU A 172 0.96 0.97 -7.84
N TYR A 173 2.18 0.51 -8.09
CA TYR A 173 3.35 0.95 -7.34
C TYR A 173 3.82 2.32 -7.84
N VAL A 174 3.98 3.26 -6.91
CA VAL A 174 4.60 4.57 -7.15
C VAL A 174 5.70 4.74 -6.11
N ASP A 175 6.77 3.97 -6.30
CA ASP A 175 7.73 3.66 -5.23
C ASP A 175 9.19 3.93 -5.59
N GLY A 176 9.45 4.57 -6.73
CA GLY A 176 10.80 4.77 -7.23
C GLY A 176 11.56 3.47 -7.47
N GLY A 177 10.87 2.33 -7.61
CA GLY A 177 11.47 1.01 -7.80
C GLY A 177 11.77 0.24 -6.50
N MET A 178 11.39 0.77 -5.33
CA MET A 178 11.70 0.18 -4.02
C MET A 178 11.36 -1.31 -3.91
N ASN A 179 10.17 -1.72 -4.35
CA ASN A 179 9.73 -3.12 -4.29
C ASN A 179 9.87 -3.87 -5.62
N GLN A 180 10.17 -3.16 -6.71
CA GLN A 180 10.22 -3.74 -8.06
C GLN A 180 11.64 -4.15 -8.47
N ILE A 181 12.65 -3.44 -7.96
CA ILE A 181 14.04 -3.65 -8.35
C ILE A 181 14.75 -4.33 -7.19
N ARG A 182 15.04 -5.62 -7.35
CA ARG A 182 16.01 -6.27 -6.47
C ARG A 182 17.39 -5.65 -6.77
N PRO A 183 18.14 -5.19 -5.76
CA PRO A 183 19.52 -4.80 -6.02
C PRO A 183 20.22 -6.01 -6.62
N ALA A 184 20.88 -5.79 -7.77
CA ALA A 184 21.67 -6.85 -8.40
C ALA A 184 22.58 -7.43 -7.32
N ARG A 185 22.52 -8.75 -7.10
CA ARG A 185 23.58 -9.42 -6.36
C ARG A 185 24.85 -8.96 -7.02
N ARG A 186 25.72 -8.28 -6.28
CA ARG A 186 27.06 -7.95 -6.77
C ARG A 186 27.68 -9.30 -7.06
N TRP A 187 27.68 -9.72 -8.32
CA TRP A 187 28.41 -10.90 -8.76
C TRP A 187 29.84 -10.66 -8.28
N ARG A 188 30.29 -11.43 -7.27
CA ARG A 188 31.69 -11.42 -6.91
C ARG A 188 32.40 -11.97 -8.14
N SER A 189 33.16 -11.13 -8.82
CA SER A 189 33.98 -11.53 -9.97
C SER A 189 34.88 -12.67 -9.54
N GLY A 190 34.49 -13.91 -9.87
CA GLY A 190 35.18 -15.13 -9.44
C GLY A 190 34.40 -16.42 -9.73
N GLU A 191 33.07 -16.41 -9.68
CA GLU A 191 32.27 -17.61 -9.98
C GLU A 191 31.80 -17.60 -11.43
N ARG A 192 32.56 -18.29 -12.28
CA ARG A 192 32.12 -18.65 -13.63
C ARG A 192 30.84 -19.46 -13.53
N ALA A 193 29.78 -19.00 -14.17
CA ALA A 193 28.61 -19.79 -14.44
C ALA A 193 29.02 -21.02 -15.25
N THR A 194 29.13 -22.17 -14.59
CA THR A 194 29.04 -23.47 -15.23
C THR A 194 27.63 -23.95 -14.97
N GLY A 195 26.86 -24.11 -16.05
CA GLY A 195 25.44 -24.36 -15.96
C GLY A 195 25.12 -25.71 -15.31
N ALA A 196 24.02 -25.77 -14.58
CA ALA A 196 23.00 -26.80 -14.66
C ALA A 196 21.92 -26.52 -13.61
N SER A 197 20.68 -26.79 -14.00
CA SER A 197 19.50 -26.91 -13.14
C SER A 197 19.83 -27.57 -11.79
N GLN A 198 19.50 -26.90 -10.69
CA GLN A 198 19.29 -27.59 -9.43
C GLN A 198 17.92 -27.18 -8.88
N LEU A 199 16.96 -28.10 -9.05
CA LEU A 199 15.83 -28.23 -8.15
C LEU A 199 16.35 -28.20 -6.71
N VAL A 200 15.94 -27.20 -5.94
CA VAL A 200 16.09 -27.21 -4.49
C VAL A 200 15.11 -28.25 -3.95
N THR A 201 15.61 -29.47 -3.71
CA THR A 201 14.85 -30.49 -2.97
C THR A 201 15.00 -30.15 -1.49
N LEU A 202 13.94 -29.64 -0.87
CA LEU A 202 13.83 -29.45 0.57
C LEU A 202 13.82 -30.85 1.21
N ARG A 203 14.95 -31.27 1.80
CA ARG A 203 14.96 -32.42 2.72
C ARG A 203 14.34 -31.96 4.04
N ILE A 204 13.05 -32.25 4.20
CA ILE A 204 12.47 -32.38 5.54
C ILE A 204 13.02 -33.71 6.06
N ASN A 205 13.86 -33.68 7.09
CA ASN A 205 14.15 -34.88 7.87
C ASN A 205 12.92 -35.12 8.77
N PRO A 206 12.13 -36.18 8.59
CA PRO A 206 11.34 -36.68 9.69
C PRO A 206 12.31 -37.38 10.64
N ASP A 207 12.33 -36.90 11.88
CA ASP A 207 12.91 -37.62 13.00
C ASP A 207 12.25 -39.01 13.11
N PRO A 208 13.02 -40.13 13.11
CA PRO A 208 12.50 -41.41 13.51
C PRO A 208 13.16 -41.84 14.83
N GLY A 209 12.76 -41.18 15.93
CA GLY A 209 12.46 -41.80 17.23
C GLY A 209 13.62 -42.34 18.09
N HIS A 210 13.66 -41.90 19.34
CA HIS A 210 13.47 -42.72 20.55
C HIS A 210 13.41 -41.85 21.81
#